data_AF-A0A7J7MS53-F1
#
_entry.id   AF-A0A7J7MS53-F1
#
_cell.length_a   1.000
_cell.length_b   1.000
_cell.length_c   1.000
_cell.angle_alpha   90.00
_cell.angle_beta   90.00
_cell.angle_gamma   90.00
#
_symmetry.space_group_name_H-M   'P 1'
#
loop_
_entity.id
_entity.type
_entity.pdbx_description
1 polymer ?
#
loop_
_entity_poly.entity_id
_entity_poly.type
_entity_poly.pdbx_seq_one_letter_code
_entity_poly.pdbx_strand_id
1 'polypeptide(L)' 'MMMTSGEAVKYKSSLVAFKQILANEGAKSLFKDAGANILHAVAGAGVLAGYDKLQMVLLGKKYGSGGE' A
#
# COMPACT_ATOMS: atom_id res chain seq x y z
N MET A 1 -4.15 -7.96 -12.29
CA MET A 1 -5.48 -8.63 -12.36
C MET A 1 -6.46 -7.67 -11.72
N MET A 2 -7.59 -7.36 -12.37
CA MET A 2 -8.65 -6.57 -11.74
C MET A 2 -9.43 -7.50 -10.80
N MET A 3 -9.47 -7.19 -9.51
CA MET A 3 -10.29 -7.90 -8.54
C MET A 3 -11.76 -7.57 -8.81
N THR A 4 -12.48 -8.49 -9.44
CA THR A 4 -13.93 -8.39 -9.61
C THR A 4 -14.55 -8.76 -8.27
N SER A 5 -15.21 -7.80 -7.61
CA SER A 5 -15.94 -8.06 -6.37
C SER A 5 -17.16 -8.93 -6.67
N GLY A 6 -16.98 -10.25 -6.62
CA GLY A 6 -18.00 -11.24 -6.96
C GLY A 6 -17.49 -12.66 -7.28
N GLU A 7 -16.19 -12.96 -7.12
CA GLU A 7 -15.65 -14.27 -7.49
C GLU A 7 -16.30 -15.44 -6.73
N ALA A 8 -16.59 -16.52 -7.47
CA ALA A 8 -17.23 -17.74 -6.97
C ALA A 8 -16.34 -18.52 -5.97
N VAL A 9 -15.04 -18.25 -5.93
CA VAL A 9 -14.08 -18.91 -5.05
C VAL A 9 -13.75 -17.99 -3.87
N LYS A 10 -14.54 -18.12 -2.80
CA LYS A 10 -14.21 -17.48 -1.53
C LYS A 10 -13.22 -18.34 -0.75
N TYR A 11 -12.06 -17.80 -0.44
CA TYR A 11 -11.12 -18.47 0.45
C TYR A 11 -11.66 -18.49 1.88
N LYS A 12 -11.73 -19.68 2.49
CA LYS A 12 -12.18 -19.85 3.88
C LYS A 12 -11.29 -19.16 4.91
N SER A 13 -10.02 -18.93 4.60
CA SER A 13 -9.05 -18.31 5.50
C SER A 13 -7.80 -17.85 4.72
N SER A 14 -7.07 -16.88 5.26
CA SER A 14 -5.85 -16.29 4.66
C SER A 14 -4.77 -17.34 4.40
N LEU A 15 -4.65 -18.35 5.26
CA LEU A 15 -3.69 -19.45 5.08
C LEU A 15 -4.06 -20.38 3.93
N VAL A 16 -5.36 -20.55 3.67
CA VAL A 16 -5.86 -21.34 2.53
C VAL A 16 -5.60 -20.57 1.24
N ALA A 17 -5.88 -19.27 1.23
CA ALA A 17 -5.56 -18.39 0.10
C ALA A 17 -4.06 -18.42 -0.23
N PHE A 18 -3.21 -18.27 0.79
CA PHE A 18 -1.74 -18.29 0.62
C PHE A 18 -1.25 -19.60 0.00
N LYS A 19 -1.71 -20.76 0.50
CA LYS A 19 -1.36 -22.07 -0.07
C LYS A 19 -1.89 -22.23 -1.49
N GLN A 20 -3.11 -21.77 -1.77
CA GLN A 20 -3.71 -21.86 -3.09
C GLN A 20 -2.96 -21.01 -4.13
N ILE A 21 -2.58 -19.78 -3.76
CA ILE A 21 -1.81 -18.87 -4.61
C ILE A 21 -0.42 -19.45 -4.89
N LEU A 22 0.27 -19.96 -3.85
CA LEU A 22 1.57 -20.60 -4.01
C LEU A 22 1.51 -21.82 -4.94
N ALA A 23 0.48 -22.65 -4.79
CA ALA A 23 0.33 -23.87 -5.58
C ALA A 23 -0.04 -23.60 -7.05
N ASN A 24 -0.87 -22.59 -7.33
CA ASN A 24 -1.38 -22.34 -8.68
C ASN A 24 -0.59 -21.27 -9.45
N GLU A 25 -0.06 -20.25 -8.77
CA GLU A 25 0.60 -19.11 -9.40
C GLU A 25 2.07 -18.95 -8.98
N GLY A 26 2.50 -19.66 -7.94
CA GLY A 26 3.87 -19.62 -7.42
C GLY A 26 4.14 -18.40 -6.54
N ALA A 27 5.27 -18.45 -5.82
CA ALA A 27 5.65 -17.44 -4.82
C ALA A 27 5.82 -16.03 -5.40
N LYS A 28 6.15 -15.90 -6.70
CA LYS A 28 6.30 -14.60 -7.36
C LYS A 28 4.97 -13.85 -7.49
N SER A 29 3.83 -14.54 -7.53
CA SER A 29 2.52 -13.88 -7.68
C SER A 29 2.17 -13.02 -6.45
N LEU A 30 2.68 -13.37 -5.27
CA LEU A 30 2.51 -12.59 -4.04
C LEU A 30 3.12 -11.18 -4.11
N PHE A 31 4.09 -10.95 -5.01
CA PHE A 31 4.83 -9.69 -5.14
C PHE A 31 4.52 -8.94 -6.44
N LYS A 32 3.54 -9.39 -7.22
CA LYS A 32 3.23 -8.86 -8.56
C LYS A 32 2.92 -7.36 -8.56
N ASP A 33 2.38 -6.84 -7.46
CA ASP A 33 2.01 -5.43 -7.26
C ASP A 33 2.95 -4.65 -6.32
N ALA A 34 4.11 -5.23 -5.94
CA ALA A 34 5.06 -4.57 -5.04
C ALA A 34 5.52 -3.20 -5.58
N GLY A 35 5.72 -3.08 -6.89
CA GLY A 35 6.11 -1.82 -7.53
C GLY A 35 5.05 -0.71 -7.40
N ALA A 36 3.77 -1.05 -7.52
CA ALA A 36 2.68 -0.09 -7.35
C ALA A 36 2.59 0.40 -5.89
N ASN A 37 2.83 -0.49 -4.93
CA ASN A 37 2.87 -0.12 -3.51
C ASN A 37 4.06 0.79 -3.17
N ILE A 38 5.22 0.59 -3.81
CA ILE A 38 6.38 1.49 -3.66
C ILE A 38 6.06 2.88 -4.22
N LEU A 39 5.46 2.97 -5.41
CA LEU A 39 5.00 4.24 -5.98
C LEU A 39 4.00 4.96 -5.05
N HIS A 40 3.07 4.21 -4.45
CA HIS A 40 2.13 4.75 -3.46
C HIS A 40 2.87 5.32 -2.23
N ALA A 41 3.84 4.58 -1.68
CA ALA A 41 4.61 5.04 -0.53
C ALA A 41 5.41 6.32 -0.83
N VAL A 42 6.03 6.40 -2.01
CA VAL A 42 6.77 7.59 -2.46
C VAL A 42 5.83 8.79 -2.60
N ALA A 43 4.64 8.59 -3.19
CA ALA A 43 3.65 9.65 -3.31
C ALA A 43 3.17 10.14 -1.92
N GLY A 44 2.88 9.23 -0.99
CA GLY A 44 2.49 9.57 0.38
C GLY A 44 3.56 10.36 1.13
N ALA A 45 4.82 9.94 1.03
CA ALA A 45 5.95 10.66 1.61
C ALA A 45 6.14 12.05 0.99
N GLY A 46 5.95 12.17 -0.34
CA GLY A 46 6.01 13.46 -1.04
C GLY A 46 4.91 14.43 -0.60
N VAL A 47 3.69 13.94 -0.39
CA VAL A 47 2.58 14.75 0.14
C VAL A 47 2.86 15.22 1.57
N LEU A 48 3.37 14.34 2.43
CA LEU A 48 3.76 14.68 3.80
C LEU A 48 4.88 15.73 3.84
N ALA A 49 5.93 15.57 3.03
CA ALA A 49 7.02 16.53 2.94
C ALA A 49 6.58 17.87 2.33
N GLY A 50 5.68 17.84 1.34
CA GLY A 50 5.07 19.04 0.76
C GLY A 50 4.22 19.80 1.77
N TYR A 51 3.41 19.08 2.55
CA TYR A 51 2.61 19.65 3.64
C TYR A 51 3.50 20.34 4.68
N ASP A 52 4.61 19.71 5.04
CA ASP A 52 5.59 20.26 5.98
C ASP A 52 6.16 21.61 5.52
N LYS A 53 6.57 21.68 4.25
CA LYS A 53 7.07 22.92 3.64
C LYS A 53 6.00 24.00 3.58
N LEU A 54 4.75 23.62 3.25
CA LEU A 54 3.63 24.57 3.23
C LEU A 54 3.33 25.11 4.62
N GLN A 55 3.35 24.28 5.67
CA GLN A 55 3.21 24.74 7.05
C GLN A 55 4.32 25.73 7.43
N MET A 56 5.57 25.47 7.07
CA MET A 56 6.66 26.42 7.35
C MET A 56 6.46 27.78 6.65
N VAL A 57 6.04 27.78 5.38
CA VAL A 57 5.86 29.02 4.60
C VAL A 57 4.63 29.80 5.07
N LEU A 58 3.53 29.12 5.38
CA LEU A 58 2.25 29.77 5.70
C LEU A 58 2.08 30.09 7.18
N LEU A 59 2.56 29.22 8.08
CA LEU A 59 2.34 29.33 9.52
C LEU A 59 3.61 29.72 10.29
N GLY A 60 4.77 29.79 9.62
CA GLY A 60 6.06 30.12 10.25
C GLY A 60 6.55 29.08 11.28
N LYS A 61 5.79 27.99 11.46
CA LYS A 61 6.06 26.94 12.44
C LYS A 61 5.53 25.62 11.90
N LYS A 62 6.35 24.57 11.99
CA LYS A 62 5.94 23.20 11.73
C LYS A 62 5.11 22.70 12.92
N TYR A 63 3.84 22.42 12.71
CA TYR A 63 3.01 21.75 13.72
C TYR A 63 3.23 20.26 13.54
N GLY A 64 4.02 19.68 14.45
CA GLY A 64 4.43 18.29 14.39
C GLY A 64 3.22 17.37 14.31
N SER A 65 3.14 16.60 13.23
CA SER A 65 2.47 15.31 13.26
C SER A 65 3.29 14.44 14.21
N GLY A 66 2.73 14.16 15.38
CA GLY A 66 3.37 13.30 16.39
C GLY A 66 3.74 11.94 15.79
N GLY A 67 4.93 11.48 16.16
CA GLY A 67 5.52 10.20 15.79
C GLY A 67 7.03 10.35 15.72
N GLU A 68 7.68 10.02 16.85
CA GLU A 68 9.12 9.76 17.09
C GLU A 68 10.18 10.25 16.08
#